data_AF-A0A3D1SLZ1-F1
#
_entry.id   AF-A0A3D1SLZ1-F1
#
_cell.length_a   1.000
_cell.length_b   1.000
_cell.length_c   1.000
_cell.angle_alpha   90.00
_cell.angle_beta   90.00
_cell.angle_gamma   90.00
#
_symmetry.space_group_name_H-M   'P 1'
#
loop_
_entity.id
_entity.type
_entity.pdbx_description
1 polymer ?
#
loop_
_entity_poly.entity_id
_entity_poly.type
_entity_poly.pdbx_seq_one_letter_code
_entity_poly.pdbx_strand_id
1 'polypeptide(L)' 'LIFKLPNQPKQILRVGQPYMGEDAKQLTRLPAGHPEGFYEAFANIYKLVIEDIRRLQAGQKPIGGYPSVYDGLRGMNFV' A
#
# COMPACT_ATOMS: atom_id res chain seq x y z
N LEU A 1 -5.74 -4.03 12.59
CA LEU A 1 -6.97 -3.22 12.47
C LEU A 1 -8.11 -3.92 13.20
N ILE A 2 -8.87 -3.20 14.03
CA ILE A 2 -10.12 -3.70 14.61
C ILE A 2 -11.25 -3.30 13.67
N PHE A 3 -11.99 -4.28 13.15
CA PHE A 3 -13.09 -4.07 12.22
C PHE A 3 -14.40 -4.54 12.85
N LYS A 4 -15.45 -3.70 12.83
CA LYS A 4 -16.76 -4.03 13.43
C LYS A 4 -17.87 -3.54 12.49
N LEU A 5 -18.56 -4.48 11.87
CA LEU A 5 -19.76 -4.22 11.08
C LEU A 5 -21.00 -4.21 12.00
N PRO A 6 -22.07 -3.47 11.61
CA PRO A 6 -23.36 -3.58 12.28
C PRO A 6 -23.82 -5.05 12.34
N ASN A 7 -24.36 -5.47 13.48
CA ASN A 7 -24.90 -6.81 13.72
C ASN A 7 -23.90 -7.97 13.54
N GLN A 8 -22.59 -7.71 13.54
CA GLN A 8 -21.55 -8.73 13.45
C GLN A 8 -20.54 -8.63 14.61
N PRO A 9 -19.91 -9.75 15.01
CA PRO A 9 -18.85 -9.72 15.99
C PRO A 9 -17.65 -8.89 15.50
N LYS A 10 -16.90 -8.35 16.46
CA LYS A 10 -15.64 -7.64 16.19
C LYS A 10 -14.62 -8.60 15.56
N GLN A 11 -13.97 -8.14 14.49
CA GLN A 11 -12.91 -8.85 13.80
C GLN A 11 -11.56 -8.15 14.04
N ILE A 12 -10.48 -8.94 14.07
CA ILE A 12 -9.11 -8.43 14.13
C ILE A 12 -8.43 -8.76 12.80
N LEU A 13 -8.24 -7.75 11.97
CA LEU A 13 -7.55 -7.88 10.70
C LEU A 13 -6.06 -7.61 10.89
N ARG A 14 -5.22 -8.53 10.41
CA ARG A 14 -3.75 -8.52 10.48
C ARG A 14 -3.15 -8.65 9.09
N VAL A 15 -1.93 -8.15 8.94
CA VAL A 15 -1.15 -8.21 7.71
C VAL A 15 -0.66 -9.64 7.43
N GLY A 16 -0.44 -9.98 6.16
CA GLY A 16 0.07 -11.28 5.70
C GLY A 16 -0.95 -12.41 5.73
N GLN A 17 -2.25 -12.11 5.87
CA GLN A 17 -3.31 -13.12 6.02
C GLN A 17 -4.02 -13.44 4.68
N PRO A 18 -4.58 -14.65 4.50
CA PRO A 18 -5.19 -15.05 3.23
C PRO A 18 -6.37 -14.17 2.79
N TYR A 19 -7.09 -13.58 3.74
CA TYR A 19 -8.23 -12.70 3.48
C TYR A 19 -7.86 -11.30 2.96
N MET A 20 -6.56 -10.97 2.87
CA MET A 20 -6.14 -9.68 2.31
C MET A 20 -6.39 -9.62 0.80
N GLY A 21 -6.67 -8.41 0.31
CA GLY A 21 -6.71 -8.13 -1.12
C GLY A 21 -5.35 -8.33 -1.78
N GLU A 22 -5.35 -8.52 -3.10
CA GLU A 22 -4.14 -8.85 -3.86
C GLU A 22 -3.08 -7.75 -3.76
N ASP A 23 -3.47 -6.48 -3.86
CA ASP A 23 -2.56 -5.33 -3.72
C ASP A 23 -1.84 -5.33 -2.36
N ALA A 24 -2.57 -5.63 -1.29
CA ALA A 24 -1.99 -5.69 0.06
C ALA A 24 -1.02 -6.86 0.20
N LYS A 25 -1.29 -7.99 -0.46
CA LYS A 25 -0.38 -9.15 -0.48
C LYS A 25 0.90 -8.84 -1.25
N GLN A 26 0.82 -8.17 -2.39
CA GLN A 26 1.98 -7.80 -3.22
C GLN A 26 2.96 -6.83 -2.52
N LEU A 27 2.45 -6.05 -1.57
CA LEU A 27 3.23 -5.10 -0.78
C LEU A 27 3.71 -5.66 0.56
N THR A 28 3.26 -6.85 0.95
CA THR A 28 3.72 -7.55 2.15
C THR A 28 5.00 -8.33 1.82
N ARG A 29 6.03 -8.21 2.65
CA ARG A 29 7.36 -8.82 2.45
C ARG A 29 7.59 -10.00 3.38
N LEU A 30 7.15 -9.88 4.62
CA LEU A 30 7.37 -10.86 5.67
C LEU A 30 6.11 -11.72 5.87
N PRO A 31 6.29 -13.00 6.26
CA PRO A 31 5.17 -13.88 6.50
C PRO A 31 4.36 -13.42 7.72
N ALA A 32 3.08 -13.82 7.76
CA ALA A 32 2.18 -13.50 8.86
C ALA A 32 2.81 -13.74 10.24
N GLY A 33 2.68 -12.75 11.12
CA GLY A 33 3.24 -12.79 12.47
C GLY A 33 4.58 -12.08 12.62
N HIS A 34 5.30 -11.81 11.53
CA HIS A 34 6.49 -10.97 11.55
C HIS A 34 6.08 -9.50 11.44
N PRO A 35 6.56 -8.62 12.34
CA PRO A 35 6.18 -7.22 12.30
C PRO A 35 6.87 -6.52 11.14
N GLU A 36 6.06 -5.87 10.29
CA GLU A 36 6.49 -4.80 9.41
C GLU A 36 6.08 -3.46 10.01
N GLY A 37 6.73 -2.38 9.57
CA GLY A 37 6.43 -1.06 10.06
C GLY A 37 6.77 0.04 9.07
N PHE A 38 7.24 1.14 9.63
CA PHE A 38 7.44 2.40 8.91
C PHE A 38 8.41 2.26 7.73
N TYR A 39 9.52 1.55 7.91
CA TYR A 39 10.53 1.40 6.86
C TYR A 39 10.03 0.56 5.69
N GLU A 40 9.30 -0.51 5.94
CA GLU A 40 8.69 -1.33 4.89
C GLU A 40 7.65 -0.53 4.11
N ALA A 41 6.83 0.28 4.81
CA ALA A 41 5.86 1.17 4.18
C ALA A 41 6.53 2.21 3.27
N PHE A 42 7.60 2.88 3.73
CA PHE A 42 8.36 3.81 2.89
C PHE A 42 9.00 3.12 1.69
N ALA A 43 9.61 1.96 1.91
CA ALA A 43 10.26 1.22 0.85
C ALA A 43 9.23 0.72 -0.19
N ASN A 44 7.97 0.49 0.18
CA ASN A 44 6.91 0.15 -0.77
C ASN A 44 6.58 1.32 -1.71
N ILE A 45 6.57 2.57 -1.21
CA ILE A 45 6.42 3.76 -2.06
C ILE A 45 7.55 3.83 -3.09
N TYR A 46 8.80 3.70 -2.64
CA TYR A 46 9.95 3.74 -3.56
C TYR A 46 9.95 2.58 -4.56
N LYS A 47 9.56 1.38 -4.14
CA LYS A 47 9.45 0.21 -5.03
C LYS A 47 8.53 0.51 -6.20
N LEU A 48 7.34 1.01 -5.95
CA LEU A 48 6.34 1.31 -6.98
C LEU A 48 6.81 2.43 -7.93
N VAL A 49 7.45 3.48 -7.39
CA VAL A 49 8.06 4.55 -8.21
C VAL A 49 9.14 3.99 -9.14
N ILE A 50 10.04 3.15 -8.62
CA ILE A 50 11.12 2.56 -9.40
C ILE A 50 10.58 1.62 -10.49
N GLU A 51 9.53 0.84 -10.18
CA GLU A 51 8.85 0.00 -11.15
C GLU A 51 8.28 0.83 -12.31
N ASP A 52 7.60 1.95 -12.01
CA ASP A 52 7.06 2.82 -13.04
C ASP A 52 8.15 3.55 -13.86
N ILE A 53 9.26 3.95 -13.24
CA ILE A 53 10.42 4.49 -13.97
C ILE A 53 10.92 3.45 -15.00
N ARG A 54 11.05 2.18 -14.59
CA ARG A 54 11.49 1.10 -15.49
C ARG A 54 10.48 0.84 -16.60
N ARG A 55 9.18 0.90 -16.31
CA ARG A 55 8.12 0.77 -17.32
C ARG A 55 8.22 1.88 -18.37
N LEU A 56 8.39 3.12 -17.94
CA LEU A 56 8.58 4.26 -18.84
C LEU A 56 9.81 4.09 -19.74
N GLN A 57 10.94 3.63 -19.18
CA GLN A 57 12.15 3.32 -19.96
C GLN A 57 11.92 2.23 -21.00
N ALA A 58 11.01 1.29 -20.72
CA ALA A 58 10.60 0.23 -21.65
C ALA A 58 9.46 0.66 -22.61
N GLY A 59 9.07 1.95 -22.64
CA GLY A 59 7.98 2.45 -23.48
C GLY A 59 6.58 2.04 -23.02
N GLN A 60 6.44 1.55 -21.78
CA GLN A 60 5.18 1.13 -21.20
C GLN A 60 4.57 2.25 -20.34
N LYS A 61 3.24 2.23 -20.18
CA LYS A 61 2.54 3.17 -19.31
C LYS A 61 2.77 2.84 -17.82
N PRO A 62 2.92 3.84 -16.95
CA PRO A 62 3.00 3.66 -15.51
C PRO A 62 1.66 3.11 -14.95
N ILE A 63 1.72 2.38 -13.85
CA ILE A 63 0.57 1.86 -13.12
C ILE A 63 0.21 2.75 -11.92
N GLY A 64 1.21 3.34 -11.26
CA GLY A 64 1.05 4.17 -10.08
C GLY A 64 1.08 3.38 -8.76
N GLY A 65 0.17 3.72 -7.84
CA GLY A 65 0.13 3.15 -6.49
C GLY A 65 0.94 3.92 -5.43
N TYR A 66 1.42 5.11 -5.78
CA TYR A 66 2.11 6.03 -4.89
C TYR A 66 1.56 7.46 -5.04
N PRO A 67 1.77 8.36 -4.06
CA PRO A 67 1.29 9.73 -4.13
C PRO A 67 1.85 10.50 -5.34
N SER A 68 0.97 11.23 -6.01
CA SER A 68 1.26 12.13 -7.12
C SER A 68 1.44 13.58 -6.67
N VAL A 69 1.89 14.45 -7.59
CA VAL A 69 1.97 15.89 -7.35
C VAL A 69 0.61 16.51 -6.98
N TYR A 70 -0.48 15.98 -7.52
CA TYR A 70 -1.83 16.45 -7.23
C TYR A 70 -2.26 16.09 -5.80
N ASP A 71 -1.78 14.97 -5.26
CA ASP A 71 -2.01 14.60 -3.86
C ASP A 71 -1.32 15.58 -2.91
N GLY A 72 -0.12 16.04 -3.29
CA GLY A 72 0.58 17.13 -2.61
C GLY A 72 -0.20 18.44 -2.65
N LEU A 73 -0.69 18.84 -3.83
CA LEU A 73 -1.53 20.04 -3.98
C LEU A 73 -2.81 19.97 -3.13
N ARG A 74 -3.47 18.81 -3.09
CA ARG A 74 -4.64 18.59 -2.22
C ARG A 74 -4.28 18.76 -0.74
N GLY A 75 -3.11 18.26 -0.34
CA GLY A 75 -2.59 18.45 1.02
C GLY A 75 -2.37 19.93 1.37
N MET A 76 -1.82 20.71 0.44
CA MET A 76 -1.62 22.15 0.63
C MET A 76 -2.94 22.93 0.71
N ASN A 77 -3.93 22.56 -0.10
CA ASN A 77 -5.26 23.21 -0.07
C ASN A 77 -6.09 22.88 1.17
N PHE A 78 -5.74 21.82 1.89
CA PHE A 78 -6.43 21.43 3.13
C PHE A 78 -6.01 22.27 4.33
N VAL A 79 -4.76 22.75 4.36
CA VAL A 79 -4.16 23.58 5.43
C VAL A 79 -4.55 25.03 5.26
#